data_AF-A0A2N2Y905-F1
#
_entry.id   AF-A0A2N2Y905-F1
#
_cell.length_a   1.000
_cell.length_b   1.000
_cell.length_c   1.000
_cell.angle_alpha   90.00
_cell.angle_beta   90.00
_cell.angle_gamma   90.00
#
_symmetry.space_group_name_H-M   'P 1'
#
loop_
_entity.id
_entity.type
_entity.pdbx_description
1 polymer ?
#
loop_
_entity_poly.entity_id
_entity_poly.type
_entity_poly.pdbx_seq_one_letter_code
_entity_poly.pdbx_strand_id
1 'polypeptide(L)'
;MIATLKHLTTTITSEEFQKSQNAYPGIYRDFTEVFYDLYVLKKNGLTEEEEKAIQHFLETSASKLQPVLSQLDLKISNQIEKIIGATFYEKEWLSVCKLRSTLEALKELYLPYLPMGELMPTDEELDQLISERGKIEGFVAPGITPSNFPDTHWWWWKFSL
;
A
#
# COMPACT_ATOMS: atom_id res chain seq x y z
N MET A 1 -17.30 1.30 -3.39
CA MET A 1 -16.79 2.42 -2.58
C MET A 1 -17.26 2.39 -1.12
N ILE A 2 -18.55 2.56 -0.82
CA ILE A 2 -19.05 2.67 0.58
C ILE A 2 -18.63 1.48 1.46
N ALA A 3 -18.76 0.25 0.96
CA ALA A 3 -18.33 -0.95 1.69
C ALA A 3 -16.81 -0.97 1.97
N THR A 4 -16.00 -0.57 0.99
CA THR A 4 -14.54 -0.42 1.10
C THR A 4 -14.17 0.57 2.21
N LEU A 5 -14.74 1.77 2.17
CA LEU A 5 -14.48 2.80 3.19
C LEU A 5 -14.94 2.35 4.57
N LYS A 6 -16.12 1.72 4.68
CA LYS A 6 -16.61 1.17 5.94
C LYS A 6 -15.67 0.09 6.50
N HIS A 7 -15.16 -0.79 5.65
CA HIS A 7 -14.20 -1.83 6.04
C HIS A 7 -12.90 -1.23 6.55
N LEU A 8 -12.34 -0.25 5.83
CA LEU A 8 -11.12 0.44 6.25
C LEU A 8 -11.33 1.20 7.56
N THR A 9 -12.43 1.94 7.71
CA THR A 9 -12.76 2.62 8.97
C THR A 9 -12.81 1.62 10.12
N THR A 10 -13.54 0.52 9.95
CA THR A 10 -13.66 -0.52 10.98
C THR A 10 -12.30 -1.09 11.37
N THR A 11 -11.46 -1.37 10.36
CA THR A 11 -10.11 -1.91 10.55
C THR A 11 -9.21 -0.92 11.29
N ILE A 12 -9.12 0.32 10.82
CA ILE A 12 -8.30 1.37 11.43
C ILE A 12 -8.73 1.64 12.88
N THR A 13 -10.03 1.59 13.19
CA THR A 13 -10.52 1.84 14.55
C THR A 13 -10.46 0.62 15.47
N SER A 14 -10.15 -0.57 14.95
CA SER A 14 -10.10 -1.80 15.74
C SER A 14 -8.94 -1.77 16.73
N GLU A 15 -9.14 -2.35 17.91
CA GLU A 15 -8.06 -2.46 18.90
C GLU A 15 -6.89 -3.29 18.37
N GLU A 16 -7.18 -4.34 17.60
CA GLU A 16 -6.18 -5.21 17.00
C GLU A 16 -5.23 -4.43 16.10
N PHE A 17 -5.76 -3.56 15.23
CA PHE A 17 -4.94 -2.75 14.34
C PHE A 17 -4.12 -1.69 15.10
N GLN A 18 -4.70 -1.14 16.17
CA GLN A 18 -4.10 -0.11 17.00
C GLN A 18 -3.03 -0.63 17.98
N LYS A 19 -2.98 -1.94 18.23
CA LYS A 19 -1.99 -2.56 19.14
C LYS A 19 -0.63 -2.71 18.46
N SER A 20 0.40 -2.11 19.05
CA SER A 20 1.77 -2.18 18.54
C SER A 20 2.30 -3.63 18.48
N GLN A 21 1.96 -4.46 19.47
CA GLN A 21 2.38 -5.87 19.52
C GLN A 21 1.34 -6.82 18.92
N ASN A 22 0.64 -6.39 17.87
CA ASN A 22 -0.36 -7.23 17.24
C ASN A 22 0.26 -8.51 16.66
N ALA A 23 -0.11 -9.64 17.26
CA ALA A 23 0.31 -10.99 16.90
C ALA A 23 -0.52 -11.61 15.77
N TYR A 24 -1.53 -10.91 15.24
CA TYR A 24 -2.38 -11.37 14.15
C TYR A 24 -1.96 -10.71 12.83
N PRO A 25 -1.19 -11.39 11.96
CA PRO A 25 -0.75 -10.83 10.68
C PRO A 25 -1.91 -10.55 9.71
N GLY A 26 -3.06 -11.22 9.92
CA GLY A 26 -4.20 -11.15 9.01
C GLY A 26 -4.78 -9.74 8.88
N ILE A 27 -4.87 -8.96 9.96
CA ILE A 27 -5.50 -7.64 9.89
C ILE A 27 -4.69 -6.63 9.08
N TYR A 28 -3.37 -6.72 9.09
CA TYR A 28 -2.51 -5.88 8.24
C TYR A 28 -2.61 -6.29 6.79
N ARG A 29 -2.65 -7.59 6.51
CA ARG A 29 -2.89 -8.08 5.15
C ARG A 29 -4.22 -7.57 4.61
N ASP A 30 -5.30 -7.75 5.37
CA ASP A 30 -6.64 -7.33 4.99
C ASP A 30 -6.69 -5.80 4.78
N PHE A 31 -6.06 -5.02 5.67
CA PHE A 31 -5.87 -3.58 5.48
C PHE A 31 -5.14 -3.26 4.17
N THR A 32 -3.97 -3.89 3.91
CA THR A 32 -3.15 -3.58 2.73
C THR A 32 -3.86 -3.87 1.43
N GLU A 33 -4.63 -4.95 1.38
CA GLU A 33 -5.42 -5.36 0.23
C GLU A 33 -6.54 -4.35 -0.05
N VAL A 34 -7.35 -4.05 0.97
CA VAL A 34 -8.49 -3.13 0.81
C VAL A 34 -8.02 -1.70 0.53
N PHE A 35 -6.91 -1.26 1.14
CA PHE A 35 -6.35 0.07 0.91
C PHE A 35 -5.74 0.20 -0.49
N TYR A 36 -5.06 -0.83 -0.98
CA TYR A 36 -4.60 -0.88 -2.36
C TYR A 36 -5.76 -0.77 -3.35
N ASP A 37 -6.85 -1.52 -3.12
CA ASP A 37 -8.04 -1.46 -3.98
C ASP A 37 -8.68 -0.07 -3.99
N LEU A 38 -8.74 0.61 -2.82
CA LEU A 38 -9.18 2.00 -2.74
C LEU A 38 -8.32 2.92 -3.63
N TYR A 39 -7.01 2.75 -3.58
CA TYR A 39 -6.07 3.54 -4.36
C TYR A 39 -6.24 3.28 -5.87
N VAL A 40 -6.40 2.02 -6.29
CA VAL A 40 -6.70 1.67 -7.68
C VAL A 40 -8.00 2.31 -8.16
N LEU A 41 -9.06 2.24 -7.36
CA LEU A 41 -10.33 2.91 -7.69
C LEU A 41 -10.13 4.41 -7.88
N LYS A 42 -9.34 5.07 -7.01
CA LYS A 42 -9.06 6.49 -7.13
C LYS A 42 -8.34 6.84 -8.44
N LYS A 43 -7.35 6.05 -8.87
CA LYS A 43 -6.61 6.32 -10.11
C LYS A 43 -7.43 6.05 -11.37
N ASN A 44 -8.42 5.16 -11.30
CA ASN A 44 -9.32 4.88 -12.42
C ASN A 44 -10.41 5.95 -12.64
N GLY A 45 -10.44 6.98 -11.78
CA GLY A 45 -11.43 8.06 -11.85
C GLY A 45 -12.66 7.75 -11.01
N LEU A 46 -13.14 8.77 -10.33
CA LEU A 46 -14.25 8.69 -9.38
C LEU A 46 -15.33 9.71 -9.72
N THR A 47 -16.54 9.43 -9.28
CA THR A 47 -17.60 10.46 -9.22
C THR A 47 -17.25 11.52 -8.17
N GLU A 48 -17.83 12.71 -8.30
CA GLU A 48 -17.62 13.79 -7.31
C GLU A 48 -18.05 13.36 -5.88
N GLU A 49 -19.12 12.58 -5.78
CA GLU A 49 -19.62 12.06 -4.50
C GLU A 49 -18.63 11.07 -3.85
N GLU A 50 -18.03 10.18 -4.65
CA GLU A 50 -17.02 9.24 -4.18
C GLU A 50 -15.74 9.94 -3.77
N GLU A 51 -15.30 10.96 -4.53
CA GLU A 51 -14.13 11.77 -4.19
C GLU A 51 -14.34 12.47 -2.83
N LYS A 52 -15.51 13.07 -2.59
CA LYS A 52 -15.88 13.65 -1.30
C LYS A 52 -15.89 12.62 -0.17
N ALA A 53 -16.42 11.42 -0.43
CA ALA A 53 -16.46 10.34 0.57
C ALA A 53 -15.05 9.86 0.95
N ILE A 54 -14.15 9.73 -0.02
CA ILE A 54 -12.74 9.38 0.23
C ILE A 54 -12.04 10.50 0.99
N GLN A 55 -12.22 11.75 0.58
CA GLN A 55 -11.61 12.90 1.26
C GLN A 55 -12.03 12.93 2.74
N HIS A 56 -13.32 12.80 3.00
CA HIS A 56 -13.85 12.74 4.36
C HIS A 56 -13.29 11.54 5.15
N PHE A 57 -13.17 10.38 4.53
CA PHE A 57 -12.54 9.21 5.15
C PHE A 57 -11.07 9.47 5.52
N LEU A 58 -10.26 10.01 4.59
CA LEU A 58 -8.83 10.29 4.84
C LEU A 58 -8.65 11.31 5.96
N GLU A 59 -9.43 12.40 5.94
CA GLU A 59 -9.39 13.44 6.97
C GLU A 59 -9.74 12.88 8.36
N THR A 60 -10.84 12.13 8.46
CA THR A 60 -11.33 11.60 9.74
C THR A 60 -10.50 10.45 10.30
N SER A 61 -9.87 9.66 9.42
CA SER A 61 -9.04 8.51 9.84
C SER A 61 -7.59 8.88 10.12
N ALA A 62 -7.09 10.02 9.65
CA ALA A 62 -5.70 10.46 9.81
C ALA A 62 -5.19 10.35 11.25
N SER A 63 -5.93 10.91 12.23
CA SER A 63 -5.54 10.88 13.65
C SER A 63 -5.48 9.45 14.25
N LYS A 64 -6.24 8.51 13.68
CA LYS A 64 -6.26 7.10 14.10
C LYS A 64 -5.16 6.29 13.42
N LEU A 65 -4.79 6.67 12.20
CA LEU A 65 -3.77 5.98 11.44
C LEU A 65 -2.36 6.44 11.86
N GLN A 66 -2.18 7.72 12.17
CA GLN A 66 -0.90 8.32 12.57
C GLN A 66 -0.08 7.49 13.58
N PRO A 67 -0.62 7.03 14.73
CA PRO A 67 0.18 6.31 15.73
C PRO A 67 0.69 4.93 15.26
N VAL A 68 0.12 4.39 14.17
CA VAL A 68 0.48 3.05 13.67
C VAL A 68 1.25 3.08 12.36
N LEU A 69 1.40 4.24 11.71
CA LEU A 69 2.02 4.35 10.38
C LEU A 69 3.45 3.83 10.32
N SER A 70 4.32 4.22 11.25
CA SER A 70 5.72 3.76 11.26
C SER A 70 5.82 2.24 11.44
N GLN A 71 4.91 1.66 12.21
CA GLN A 71 4.90 0.23 12.44
C GLN A 71 4.29 -0.55 11.27
N LEU A 72 3.29 0.03 10.63
CA LEU A 72 2.69 -0.49 9.40
C LEU A 72 3.73 -0.49 8.26
N ASP A 73 4.47 0.61 8.11
CA ASP A 73 5.59 0.75 7.18
C ASP A 73 6.60 -0.38 7.36
N LEU A 74 7.15 -0.50 8.58
CA LEU A 74 8.08 -1.57 8.94
C LEU A 74 7.54 -2.99 8.67
N LYS A 75 6.26 -3.25 9.01
CA LYS A 75 5.66 -4.57 8.80
C LYS A 75 5.53 -4.91 7.31
N ILE A 76 5.12 -3.95 6.49
CA ILE A 76 4.97 -4.15 5.05
C ILE A 76 6.34 -4.26 4.38
N SER A 77 7.31 -3.42 4.74
CA SER A 77 8.70 -3.52 4.24
C SER A 77 9.31 -4.88 4.55
N ASN A 78 9.25 -5.33 5.81
CA ASN A 78 9.72 -6.67 6.21
C ASN A 78 9.01 -7.80 5.44
N GLN A 79 7.72 -7.63 5.11
CA GLN A 79 6.98 -8.60 4.30
C GLN A 79 7.50 -8.64 2.87
N ILE A 80 7.78 -7.47 2.26
CA ILE A 80 8.37 -7.39 0.92
C ILE A 80 9.75 -8.02 0.91
N GLU A 81 10.63 -7.67 1.85
CA GLU A 81 11.97 -8.26 1.99
C GLU A 81 11.91 -9.78 2.10
N LYS A 82 10.99 -10.30 2.92
CA LYS A 82 10.80 -11.74 3.08
C LYS A 82 10.40 -12.42 1.78
N ILE A 83 9.52 -11.81 0.99
CA ILE A 83 9.11 -12.35 -0.32
C ILE A 83 10.31 -12.34 -1.27
N ILE A 84 11.05 -11.22 -1.34
CA ILE A 84 12.21 -11.09 -2.23
C ILE A 84 13.35 -12.03 -1.85
N GLY A 85 13.60 -12.21 -0.56
CA GLY A 85 14.65 -13.09 -0.02
C GLY A 85 14.34 -14.59 -0.09
N ALA A 86 13.12 -14.97 -0.47
CA ALA A 86 12.71 -16.36 -0.64
C ALA A 86 12.87 -16.85 -2.10
N THR A 87 12.80 -18.17 -2.29
CA THR A 87 12.65 -18.76 -3.63
C THR A 87 11.31 -18.33 -4.22
N PHE A 88 11.33 -17.78 -5.43
CA PHE A 88 10.16 -17.13 -6.01
C PHE A 88 9.15 -18.12 -6.60
N TYR A 89 7.85 -17.85 -6.39
CA TYR A 89 6.72 -18.54 -6.99
C TYR A 89 5.88 -17.60 -7.87
N GLU A 90 5.10 -18.19 -8.77
CA GLU A 90 4.18 -17.47 -9.63
C GLU A 90 3.24 -16.57 -8.78
N LYS A 91 3.15 -15.27 -9.13
CA LYS A 91 2.38 -14.18 -8.48
C LYS A 91 3.05 -13.46 -7.31
N GLU A 92 4.20 -13.89 -6.82
CA GLU A 92 4.87 -13.19 -5.71
C GLU A 92 5.34 -11.79 -6.10
N TRP A 93 5.76 -11.59 -7.36
CA TRP A 93 6.05 -10.25 -7.88
C TRP A 93 4.84 -9.32 -7.78
N LEU A 94 3.64 -9.81 -8.12
CA LEU A 94 2.42 -9.02 -8.03
C LEU A 94 2.12 -8.63 -6.58
N SER A 95 2.39 -9.53 -5.62
CA SER A 95 2.28 -9.22 -4.20
C SER A 95 3.25 -8.12 -3.78
N VAL A 96 4.52 -8.17 -4.21
CA VAL A 96 5.51 -7.10 -3.97
C VAL A 96 5.01 -5.78 -4.52
N CYS A 97 4.56 -5.76 -5.78
CA CYS A 97 4.06 -4.56 -6.44
C CYS A 97 2.86 -3.94 -5.70
N LYS A 98 1.92 -4.78 -5.23
CA LYS A 98 0.77 -4.33 -4.44
C LYS A 98 1.20 -3.75 -3.10
N LEU A 99 2.01 -4.48 -2.33
CA LEU A 99 2.47 -4.05 -1.00
C LEU A 99 3.24 -2.73 -1.07
N ARG A 100 4.19 -2.60 -2.02
CA ARG A 100 4.96 -1.36 -2.20
C ARG A 100 4.07 -0.21 -2.68
N SER A 101 3.06 -0.50 -3.51
CA SER A 101 2.05 0.49 -3.91
C SER A 101 1.16 0.91 -2.76
N THR A 102 0.86 0.05 -1.80
CA THR A 102 0.13 0.42 -0.58
C THR A 102 0.93 1.43 0.23
N LEU A 103 2.24 1.22 0.40
CA LEU A 103 3.11 2.18 1.09
C LEU A 103 3.14 3.55 0.39
N GLU A 104 3.31 3.55 -0.93
CA GLU A 104 3.32 4.80 -1.71
C GLU A 104 1.95 5.49 -1.69
N ALA A 105 0.86 4.73 -1.79
CA ALA A 105 -0.50 5.24 -1.70
C ALA A 105 -0.79 5.87 -0.33
N LEU A 106 -0.29 5.28 0.76
CA LEU A 106 -0.41 5.87 2.10
C LEU A 106 0.27 7.23 2.14
N LYS A 107 1.50 7.33 1.61
CA LYS A 107 2.25 8.60 1.52
C LYS A 107 1.49 9.63 0.68
N GLU A 108 1.07 9.27 -0.53
CA GLU A 108 0.36 10.17 -1.44
C GLU A 108 -0.97 10.66 -0.85
N LEU A 109 -1.81 9.74 -0.36
CA LEU A 109 -3.18 10.07 0.05
C LEU A 109 -3.24 10.80 1.39
N TYR A 110 -2.31 10.52 2.31
CA TYR A 110 -2.29 11.16 3.62
C TYR A 110 -1.38 12.39 3.73
N LEU A 111 -0.58 12.71 2.70
CA LEU A 111 0.27 13.91 2.67
C LEU A 111 -0.46 15.21 3.08
N PRO A 112 -1.72 15.46 2.67
CA PRO A 112 -2.43 16.67 3.08
C PRO A 112 -2.83 16.71 4.57
N TYR A 113 -2.82 15.57 5.26
CA TYR A 113 -3.39 15.43 6.60
C TYR A 113 -2.33 15.08 7.66
N LEU A 114 -1.18 14.54 7.26
CA LEU A 114 -0.14 14.02 8.15
C LEU A 114 1.27 14.37 7.63
N PRO A 115 2.27 14.55 8.51
CA PRO A 115 3.66 14.78 8.12
C PRO A 115 4.33 13.48 7.63
N MET A 116 3.94 13.01 6.45
CA MET A 116 4.30 11.68 5.94
C MET A 116 5.81 11.44 5.83
N GLY A 117 6.61 12.48 5.53
CA GLY A 117 8.07 12.35 5.46
C GLY A 117 8.75 12.00 6.79
N GLU A 118 8.13 12.37 7.92
CA GLU A 118 8.62 12.02 9.26
C GLU A 118 8.09 10.65 9.71
N LEU A 119 6.85 10.33 9.34
CA LEU A 119 6.15 9.13 9.81
C LEU A 119 6.48 7.87 9.01
N MET A 120 6.75 8.02 7.71
CA MET A 120 7.06 6.95 6.76
C MET A 120 8.15 7.46 5.80
N PRO A 121 9.42 7.54 6.26
CA PRO A 121 10.52 7.97 5.41
C PRO A 121 10.68 7.06 4.18
N THR A 122 11.41 7.54 3.17
CA THR A 122 11.77 6.70 2.02
C THR A 122 12.76 5.63 2.45
N ASP A 123 12.52 4.40 1.98
CA ASP A 123 13.39 3.25 2.22
C ASP A 123 14.17 2.93 0.95
N GLU A 124 15.34 3.55 0.80
CA GLU A 124 16.18 3.40 -0.38
C GLU A 124 16.76 1.98 -0.51
N GLU A 125 17.02 1.31 0.61
CA GLU A 125 17.55 -0.06 0.64
C GLU A 125 16.50 -1.04 0.13
N LEU A 126 15.25 -0.92 0.59
CA LEU A 126 14.13 -1.71 0.09
C LEU A 126 13.88 -1.46 -1.40
N ASP A 127 13.90 -0.20 -1.85
CA ASP A 127 13.69 0.14 -3.26
C ASP A 127 14.81 -0.44 -4.13
N GLN A 128 16.06 -0.43 -3.65
CA GLN A 128 17.16 -1.11 -4.33
C GLN A 128 16.94 -2.62 -4.41
N LEU A 129 16.53 -3.26 -3.30
CA LEU A 129 16.24 -4.69 -3.24
C LEU A 129 15.13 -5.09 -4.23
N ILE A 130 14.04 -4.32 -4.27
CA ILE A 130 12.95 -4.49 -5.25
C ILE A 130 13.50 -4.36 -6.67
N SER A 131 14.32 -3.33 -6.92
CA SER A 131 14.87 -3.11 -8.26
C SER A 131 15.79 -4.25 -8.71
N GLU A 132 16.63 -4.77 -7.83
CA GLU A 132 17.54 -5.86 -8.16
C GLU A 132 16.77 -7.15 -8.47
N ARG A 133 15.76 -7.47 -7.65
CA ARG A 133 14.89 -8.62 -7.91
C ARG A 133 14.07 -8.47 -9.18
N GLY A 134 13.52 -7.28 -9.41
CA GLY A 134 12.71 -6.96 -10.58
C GLY A 134 13.44 -7.21 -11.91
N LYS A 135 14.76 -6.97 -11.98
CA LYS A 135 15.55 -7.25 -13.18
C LYS A 135 15.57 -8.72 -13.62
N ILE A 136 15.28 -9.64 -12.69
CA ILE A 136 15.35 -11.09 -12.93
C ILE A 136 13.94 -11.67 -13.07
N GLU A 137 13.04 -11.29 -12.15
CA GLU A 137 11.72 -11.92 -11.97
C GLU A 137 10.55 -10.94 -12.15
N GLY A 138 10.83 -9.67 -12.46
CA GLY A 138 9.88 -8.56 -12.43
C GLY A 138 8.95 -8.46 -13.63
N PHE A 139 8.54 -9.60 -14.18
CA PHE A 139 7.62 -9.62 -15.31
C PHE A 139 6.17 -9.40 -14.83
N VAL A 140 5.54 -8.35 -15.35
CA VAL A 140 4.10 -8.11 -15.23
C VAL A 140 3.49 -8.24 -16.62
N ALA A 141 2.56 -9.20 -16.79
CA ALA A 141 1.92 -9.36 -18.09
C ALA A 141 1.13 -8.10 -18.49
N PRO A 142 1.13 -7.72 -19.78
CA PRO A 142 0.33 -6.60 -20.26
C PRO A 142 -1.13 -6.73 -19.81
N GLY A 143 -1.71 -5.62 -19.34
CA GLY A 143 -3.09 -5.58 -18.83
C GLY A 143 -3.27 -5.97 -17.37
N ILE A 144 -2.21 -6.43 -16.67
CA ILE A 144 -2.24 -6.62 -15.21
C ILE A 144 -1.98 -5.30 -14.48
N THR A 145 -1.11 -4.45 -15.02
CA THR A 145 -0.82 -3.14 -14.42
C THR A 145 -2.09 -2.31 -14.33
N PRO A 146 -2.44 -1.77 -13.16
CA PRO A 146 -3.61 -0.91 -13.02
C PRO A 146 -3.49 0.34 -13.90
N SER A 147 -4.61 0.76 -14.49
CA SER A 147 -4.66 1.96 -15.33
C SER A 147 -4.36 3.23 -14.52
N ASN A 148 -3.75 4.22 -15.18
CA ASN A 148 -3.46 5.56 -14.63
C ASN A 148 -2.59 5.56 -13.35
N PHE A 149 -1.79 4.52 -13.11
CA PHE A 149 -0.81 4.54 -12.02
C PHE A 149 0.35 5.48 -12.33
N PRO A 150 0.82 6.27 -11.36
CA PRO A 150 1.91 7.22 -11.58
C PRO A 150 3.26 6.50 -11.74
N ASP A 151 4.20 7.18 -12.43
CA ASP A 151 5.56 6.67 -12.68
C ASP A 151 6.36 6.43 -11.39
N THR A 152 5.94 7.04 -10.27
CA THR A 152 6.48 6.76 -8.92
C THR A 152 6.32 5.30 -8.53
N HIS A 153 5.37 4.56 -9.12
CA HIS A 153 5.19 3.12 -8.92
C HIS A 153 5.95 2.30 -10.00
N TRP A 154 7.22 2.65 -10.24
CA TRP A 154 8.05 2.12 -11.32
C TRP A 154 8.21 0.58 -11.32
N TRP A 155 7.99 -0.08 -10.18
CA TRP A 155 8.06 -1.55 -10.04
C TRP A 155 7.03 -2.30 -10.88
N TRP A 156 5.98 -1.63 -11.36
CA TRP A 156 5.05 -2.20 -12.33
C TRP A 156 5.55 -2.21 -13.78
N TRP A 157 6.52 -1.36 -14.13
CA TRP A 157 6.86 -1.01 -15.51
C TRP A 157 8.31 -1.32 -15.89
N LYS A 158 9.25 -1.17 -14.95
CA LYS A 158 10.68 -1.11 -15.28
C LYS A 158 11.30 -2.43 -15.77
N PHE A 159 10.60 -3.56 -15.67
CA PHE A 159 11.19 -4.89 -15.93
C PHE A 159 10.31 -5.83 -16.75
N SER A 160 9.22 -5.32 -17.33
CA SER A 160 8.49 -6.03 -18.39
C SER A 160 9.36 -6.09 -19.65
N LEU A 161 9.64 -7.32 -20.10
CA LEU A 161 10.42 -7.67 -21.31
C LEU A 161 9.86 -7.06 -22.60
#